data_AF-A0AAW0A6Y4-F1
#
_entry.id   AF-A0AAW0A6Y4-F1
#
_cell.length_a   1.000
_cell.length_b   1.000
_cell.length_c   1.000
_cell.angle_alpha   90.00
_cell.angle_beta   90.00
_cell.angle_gamma   90.00
#
_symmetry.space_group_name_H-M   'P 1'
#
loop_
_entity.id
_entity.type
_entity.pdbx_description
1 polymer ?
#
loop_
_entity_poly.entity_id
_entity_poly.type
_entity_poly.pdbx_seq_one_letter_code
_entity_poly.pdbx_strand_id
1 'polypeptide(L)' 'RVYKVRGSNALWHHDGNEKLRPWGFYVHGCVDGHSRLIIYLACCSNKRKMTVANLFQAAVAVFGWPSRMRGDFGTEN' A
#
# COMPACT_ATOMS: atom_id res chain seq x y z
N ARG A 1 -9.59 -0.55 -10.89
CA ARG A 1 -10.14 -1.91 -10.60
C ARG A 1 -11.31 -1.79 -9.63
N VAL A 2 -12.46 -2.43 -9.89
CA VAL A 2 -13.61 -2.45 -8.95
C VAL A 2 -13.48 -3.70 -8.07
N TYR A 3 -13.42 -3.51 -6.75
CA TYR A 3 -13.37 -4.60 -5.80
C TYR A 3 -14.76 -4.87 -5.24
N LYS A 4 -15.26 -6.10 -5.37
CA LYS A 4 -16.47 -6.56 -4.66
C LYS A 4 -16.03 -7.19 -3.35
N VAL A 5 -16.08 -6.43 -2.27
CA VAL A 5 -15.66 -6.84 -0.93
C VAL A 5 -16.74 -6.49 0.09
N ARG A 6 -16.74 -7.19 1.24
CA ARG A 6 -17.81 -7.13 2.24
C ARG A 6 -17.96 -5.77 2.94
N GLY A 7 -16.95 -4.92 2.89
CA GLY A 7 -16.94 -3.60 3.53
C GLY A 7 -15.53 -3.05 3.64
N SER A 8 -15.38 -1.91 4.33
CA SER A 8 -14.08 -1.33 4.68
C SER A 8 -13.23 -2.32 5.46
N ASN A 9 -11.92 -2.24 5.31
CA ASN A 9 -10.94 -3.12 5.94
C ASN A 9 -11.01 -4.60 5.49
N ALA A 10 -11.87 -4.95 4.53
CA ALA A 10 -11.96 -6.33 4.03
C ALA A 10 -10.85 -6.68 3.03
N LEU A 11 -10.25 -5.68 2.37
CA LEU A 11 -9.16 -5.84 1.44
C LEU A 11 -8.38 -4.54 1.31
N TRP A 12 -7.11 -4.55 1.71
CA TRP A 12 -6.18 -3.49 1.37
C TRP A 12 -5.39 -3.84 0.12
N HIS A 13 -5.17 -2.85 -0.73
CA HIS A 13 -4.36 -2.97 -1.92
C HIS A 13 -3.18 -2.02 -1.80
N HIS A 14 -1.97 -2.57 -1.79
CA HIS A 14 -0.74 -1.77 -1.84
C HIS A 14 -0.12 -1.85 -3.22
N ASP A 15 0.58 -0.79 -3.59
CA ASP A 15 1.23 -0.62 -4.88
C ASP A 15 2.46 0.30 -4.73
N GLY A 16 3.47 0.04 -5.53
CA GLY A 16 4.68 0.84 -5.65
C GLY A 16 4.67 1.63 -6.96
N ASN A 17 5.06 2.90 -6.94
CA ASN A 17 5.23 3.70 -8.15
C ASN A 17 6.69 4.13 -8.30
N GLU A 18 7.33 3.60 -9.34
CA GLU A 18 8.74 3.83 -9.65
C GLU A 18 8.96 4.90 -10.74
N LYS A 19 7.93 5.64 -11.17
CA LYS A 19 8.11 6.66 -12.23
C LYS A 19 9.14 7.73 -11.86
N LEU A 20 9.34 7.96 -10.56
CA LEU A 20 10.31 8.92 -10.05
C LEU A 20 11.67 8.30 -9.67
N ARG A 21 11.90 7.03 -10.01
CA ARG A 21 13.18 6.33 -9.79
C ARG A 21 14.40 7.08 -10.35
N PRO A 22 14.37 7.75 -11.52
CA PRO A 22 15.53 8.50 -12.02
C PRO A 22 16.02 9.60 -11.07
N TRP A 23 15.16 10.09 -10.18
CA TRP A 23 15.48 11.10 -9.17
C TRP A 23 15.65 10.49 -7.76
N GLY A 24 15.70 9.17 -7.65
CA GLY A 24 15.89 8.47 -6.38
C GLY A 24 14.62 8.38 -5.51
N PHE A 25 13.44 8.64 -6.06
CA PHE A 25 12.18 8.59 -5.32
C PHE A 25 11.34 7.38 -5.68
N TYR A 26 10.80 6.72 -4.66
CA TYR A 26 9.89 5.58 -4.74
C TYR A 26 8.64 5.92 -3.94
N VAL A 27 7.48 5.90 -4.60
CA VAL A 27 6.21 6.19 -3.93
C VAL A 27 5.53 4.88 -3.56
N HIS A 28 5.23 4.73 -2.27
CA HIS A 28 4.54 3.58 -1.69
C HIS A 28 3.13 3.99 -1.33
N GLY A 29 2.13 3.34 -1.92
CA GLY A 29 0.72 3.61 -1.67
C GLY A 29 -0.02 2.38 -1.14
N CYS A 30 -1.02 2.60 -0.29
CA CYS A 30 -1.99 1.58 0.08
C CYS A 30 -3.38 2.19 0.20
N VAL A 31 -4.37 1.49 -0.35
CA VAL A 31 -5.76 1.93 -0.36
C VAL A 31 -6.69 0.82 0.10
N ASP A 32 -7.77 1.20 0.78
CA ASP A 32 -8.86 0.29 1.08
C ASP A 32 -9.70 0.01 -0.18
N GLY A 33 -9.93 -1.27 -0.46
CA GLY A 33 -10.61 -1.71 -1.69
C GLY A 33 -12.09 -1.36 -1.74
N HIS A 34 -12.74 -1.12 -0.58
CA HIS A 34 -14.15 -0.78 -0.49
C HIS A 34 -14.38 0.73 -0.53
N SER A 35 -13.83 1.42 0.47
CA SER A 35 -14.05 2.85 0.73
C SER A 35 -13.18 3.76 -0.12
N ARG A 36 -12.10 3.25 -0.74
CA ARG A 36 -11.05 4.04 -1.42
C ARG A 36 -10.27 4.97 -0.49
N LEU A 37 -10.38 4.79 0.83
CA LEU A 37 -9.54 5.48 1.80
C LEU A 37 -8.07 5.20 1.50
N ILE A 38 -7.25 6.24 1.48
CA ILE A 38 -5.79 6.12 1.42
C ILE A 38 -5.31 5.72 2.82
N ILE A 39 -4.85 4.49 2.95
CA ILE A 39 -4.35 3.92 4.21
C ILE A 39 -2.97 4.49 4.52
N TYR A 40 -2.11 4.58 3.51
CA TYR A 40 -0.89 5.37 3.56
C TYR A 40 -0.46 5.78 2.15
N LEU A 41 0.28 6.89 2.08
CA LEU A 41 1.01 7.34 0.89
C LEU A 41 2.33 7.94 1.34
N ALA A 42 3.44 7.31 0.98
CA ALA A 42 4.77 7.71 1.41
C ALA A 42 5.73 7.79 0.23
N CYS A 43 6.56 8.83 0.19
CA CYS A 43 7.68 8.93 -0.72
C CYS A 43 8.96 8.54 0.03
N CYS A 44 9.72 7.60 -0.50
CA CYS A 44 10.93 7.08 0.12
C CYS A 44 12.08 7.05 -0.88
N SER A 45 13.32 7.02 -0.38
CA SER A 45 14.52 6.92 -1.21
C SER A 45 14.86 5.49 -1.64
N ASN A 46 14.02 4.51 -1.27
CA ASN A 46 14.26 3.09 -1.55
C ASN A 46 12.94 2.30 -1.59
N LYS A 47 13.03 1.09 -2.15
CA LYS A 47 11.95 0.10 -2.21
C LYS A 47 12.20 -1.14 -1.34
N ARG A 48 12.87 -0.98 -0.20
CA ARG A 48 13.17 -2.13 0.65
C ARG A 48 11.88 -2.66 1.25
N LYS A 49 11.75 -3.99 1.30
CA LYS A 49 10.64 -4.69 1.98
C LYS A 49 10.42 -4.19 3.42
N MET A 50 11.50 -3.84 4.12
CA MET A 50 11.44 -3.27 5.47
C MET A 50 10.69 -1.93 5.52
N THR A 51 10.90 -1.06 4.53
CA THR A 51 10.21 0.23 4.43
C THR A 51 8.71 0.03 4.25
N VAL A 52 8.32 -0.88 3.34
CA VAL A 52 6.91 -1.24 3.12
C VAL A 52 6.29 -1.88 4.36
N ALA A 53 7.01 -2.78 5.03
CA ALA A 53 6.56 -3.41 6.28
C ALA A 53 6.31 -2.40 7.39
N ASN A 54 7.20 -1.41 7.57
CA ASN A 54 7.05 -0.36 8.57
C ASN A 54 5.83 0.53 8.28
N LEU A 55 5.63 0.93 7.02
CA LEU A 55 4.44 1.70 6.59
C LEU A 55 3.15 0.93 6.87
N PHE A 56 3.16 -0.37 6.57
CA PHE A 56 2.03 -1.24 6.82
C PHE A 56 1.73 -1.39 8.33
N GLN A 57 2.75 -1.65 9.15
CA GLN A 57 2.59 -1.75 10.60
C GLN A 57 2.06 -0.45 11.22
N ALA A 58 2.57 0.70 10.79
CA ALA A 58 2.08 2.01 11.23
C ALA A 58 0.61 2.21 10.86
N ALA A 59 0.20 1.82 9.65
CA ALA A 59 -1.19 1.90 9.22
C ALA A 59 -2.11 0.94 9.99
N VAL A 60 -1.66 -0.30 10.26
CA VAL A 60 -2.40 -1.26 11.09
C VAL A 60 -2.63 -0.74 12.51
N ALA A 61 -1.67 0.00 13.07
CA ALA A 61 -1.84 0.61 14.38
C ALA A 61 -2.96 1.68 14.41
N VAL A 62 -3.26 2.31 13.27
CA VAL A 62 -4.29 3.37 13.14
C VAL A 62 -5.65 2.80 12.71
N PHE A 63 -5.66 1.92 11.70
CA PHE A 63 -6.89 1.44 11.04
C PHE A 63 -7.26 0.00 11.42
N GLY A 64 -6.45 -0.67 12.23
CA GLY A 64 -6.59 -2.09 12.53
C GLY A 64 -6.14 -3.00 11.39
N TRP A 65 -6.22 -4.31 11.61
CA TRP A 65 -5.82 -5.31 10.61
C TRP A 65 -6.83 -5.45 9.48
N PRO A 66 -6.40 -5.41 8.20
CA PRO A 66 -7.28 -5.78 7.12
C PRO A 66 -7.52 -7.29 7.10
N SER A 67 -8.69 -7.73 6.64
CA SER A 67 -8.96 -9.16 6.49
C SER A 67 -8.05 -9.81 5.43
N ARG A 68 -7.67 -9.05 4.41
CA ARG A 68 -6.79 -9.50 3.32
C ARG A 68 -5.95 -8.34 2.81
N MET A 69 -4.77 -8.68 2.30
CA MET A 69 -3.85 -7.74 1.66
C MET A 69 -3.51 -8.24 0.26
N ARG A 70 -3.44 -7.33 -0.71
CA ARG A 70 -3.12 -7.65 -2.10
C ARG A 70 -2.07 -6.70 -2.61
N GLY A 71 -0.90 -7.23 -2.96
CA GLY A 71 0.05 -6.58 -3.86
C GLY A 71 -0.22 -7.00 -5.30
N ASP A 72 0.23 -6.19 -6.24
CA ASP A 72 0.48 -6.68 -7.59
C ASP A 72 1.76 -7.53 -7.60
N PHE A 73 1.83 -8.50 -8.52
CA PHE A 73 3.02 -9.33 -8.73
C PHE A 73 4.04 -8.62 -9.64
N GLY A 74 4.10 -7.28 -9.57
CA GLY A 74 5.12 -6.48 -10.24
C GLY A 74 6.48 -6.65 -9.57
N THR A 75 7.56 -6.39 -10.31
CA THR A 75 8.93 -6.30 -9.78
C THR A 75 9.18 -4.99 -9.00
N GLU A 76 8.13 -4.18 -8.82
CA GLU A 76 8.17 -2.83 -8.26
C GLU A 76 8.03 -2.78 -6.72
N ASN A 77 7.72 -3.93 -6.09
CA ASN A 77 7.54 -4.09 -4.63
C ASN A 77 8.75 -4.71 -3.91
#